data_AF-A0A811QLG4-F1
#
_entry.id   AF-A0A811QLG4-F1
#
_cell.length_a   1.000
_cell.length_b   1.000
_cell.length_c   1.000
_cell.angle_alpha   90.00
_cell.angle_beta   90.00
_cell.angle_gamma   90.00
#
_symmetry.space_group_name_H-M   'P 1'
#
loop_
_entity.id
_entity.type
_entity.pdbx_description
1 polymer ?
#
loop_
_entity_poly.entity_id
_entity_poly.type
_entity_poly.pdbx_seq_one_letter_code
_entity_poly.pdbx_strand_id
1 'polypeptide(L)'
;MPSDIWKAHAGSSQSKGSGLDMERNGCSHNYCPSPLQPIASAGQHSESSAAYFSWPTSTLMHGSAEGRANYFGNLQKGVLPGHLGRLPKGQQATTLLDLMIIRAFHSKILRRFSLGTAIGFRIRKGTLTDTPAILVFVARKVHRKWLSPTQCLPAALEGPGGVWCDVDVVEFSYYGAPAPTPKEQLYDELVDGLRGSDPIVGSGSQVASLETYGTLGAIVKSRTGNKQVGFLTNRHVAVDLDYPNQKMFHPLPPNLGPGVYLGAVERATSFITDDVWYGIYAGTNPETFVRADGAFIPFADDFDTTSVSTSVKGVGVIGDVKAIDLQSPIGSLIGRQVVKVGRSSGLTTGTVVAYALEYNDEKGICFFTDFLVVGENQQTFDLEGDSGSLIILTGQDGEKPQPIGIIWGGTANRGRLKLKSGQGPENWTSGVDLGRLLDLLELDLITTSEGLQAALDEQKIILAAAAAVANNSTATESSPVAGPQENDKIDKIYEPLGINIIPRDGSAISTDQPNENMEELNLMSPMRNGEEGNGDLNNLVDLELENSPDGISIALNLGEREPKRLRTDSDSTPDIDLQK
;
A
#
# COMPACT_ATOMS: atom_id res chain seq x y z
N MET A 1 51.59 17.55 -62.07
CA MET A 1 51.25 18.60 -63.05
C MET A 1 49.76 18.91 -62.91
N PRO A 2 49.34 20.18 -63.11
CA PRO A 2 48.74 20.97 -62.00
C PRO A 2 47.30 21.45 -62.34
N SER A 3 46.64 22.43 -61.68
CA SER A 3 46.96 23.44 -60.62
C SER A 3 45.66 23.80 -59.83
N ASP A 4 45.52 24.68 -58.81
CA ASP A 4 46.33 25.57 -57.94
C ASP A 4 45.68 25.52 -56.51
N ILE A 5 46.21 25.94 -55.35
CA ILE A 5 47.26 26.88 -54.89
C ILE A 5 46.83 28.36 -54.68
N TRP A 6 46.16 28.67 -53.56
CA TRP A 6 46.40 29.85 -52.69
C TRP A 6 46.24 29.40 -51.22
N LYS A 7 47.26 29.44 -50.34
CA LYS A 7 47.91 30.58 -49.64
C LYS A 7 47.00 31.22 -48.56
N ALA A 8 47.48 31.59 -47.36
CA ALA A 8 48.85 31.93 -46.94
C ALA A 8 49.32 31.28 -45.59
N HIS A 9 50.40 31.78 -44.99
CA HIS A 9 51.20 31.16 -43.91
C HIS A 9 51.31 32.03 -42.62
N ALA A 10 51.89 31.40 -41.58
CA ALA A 10 52.58 31.94 -40.39
C ALA A 10 51.74 32.26 -39.13
N GLY A 11 52.23 31.99 -37.91
CA GLY A 11 53.43 31.21 -37.54
C GLY A 11 53.93 31.46 -36.10
N SER A 12 54.76 30.52 -35.57
CA SER A 12 55.45 30.59 -34.25
C SER A 12 54.52 30.50 -33.01
N SER A 13 54.92 30.10 -31.80
CA SER A 13 56.25 29.86 -31.19
C SER A 13 56.24 28.66 -30.21
N GLN A 14 57.42 28.16 -29.80
CA GLN A 14 57.58 27.12 -28.77
C GLN A 14 58.00 27.67 -27.39
N SER A 15 57.50 27.08 -26.30
CA SER A 15 58.21 26.75 -25.05
C SER A 15 57.29 25.85 -24.20
N LYS A 16 57.70 24.74 -23.53
CA LYS A 16 58.76 24.50 -22.53
C LYS A 16 58.62 25.41 -21.29
N GLY A 17 58.51 24.90 -20.06
CA GLY A 17 58.47 23.51 -19.58
C GLY A 17 58.97 23.44 -18.12
N SER A 18 58.92 22.24 -17.50
CA SER A 18 59.34 21.96 -16.11
C SER A 18 58.56 22.73 -15.01
N GLY A 19 58.50 22.25 -13.76
CA GLY A 19 59.12 21.04 -13.21
C GLY A 19 58.50 20.60 -11.88
N LEU A 20 58.94 19.44 -11.42
CA LEU A 20 58.63 18.84 -10.11
C LEU A 20 59.06 19.77 -8.97
N ASP A 21 58.36 19.75 -7.83
CA ASP A 21 58.84 18.98 -6.67
C ASP A 21 57.78 18.87 -5.55
N MET A 22 58.11 18.06 -4.54
CA MET A 22 57.20 17.57 -3.50
C MET A 22 57.82 17.81 -2.11
N GLU A 23 57.12 18.51 -1.20
CA GLU A 23 57.39 18.35 0.24
C GLU A 23 56.20 18.71 1.16
N ARG A 24 56.42 18.69 2.49
CA ARG A 24 55.43 18.27 3.50
C ARG A 24 55.62 18.99 4.85
N ASN A 25 54.52 19.11 5.63
CA ASN A 25 54.37 19.55 7.04
C ASN A 25 53.99 21.03 7.27
N GLY A 26 53.29 21.28 8.40
CA GLY A 26 53.09 22.62 8.96
C GLY A 26 51.72 22.84 9.62
N CYS A 27 51.51 22.31 10.84
CA CYS A 27 50.28 22.60 11.62
C CYS A 27 50.38 23.93 12.39
N SER A 28 49.24 24.60 12.60
CA SER A 28 49.04 25.56 13.69
C SER A 28 47.55 25.72 14.03
N HIS A 29 47.21 25.68 15.32
CA HIS A 29 45.85 25.86 15.82
C HIS A 29 45.52 27.34 16.07
N ASN A 30 44.22 27.65 16.08
CA ASN A 30 43.63 28.65 16.97
C ASN A 30 42.23 28.19 17.41
N TYR A 31 41.94 28.25 18.71
CA TYR A 31 40.59 28.15 19.30
C TYR A 31 40.11 29.59 19.61
N CYS A 32 38.82 29.91 19.77
CA CYS A 32 37.90 29.56 20.87
C CYS A 32 36.48 30.19 20.59
N PRO A 33 35.41 30.03 21.41
CA PRO A 33 34.52 28.85 21.38
C PRO A 33 32.98 29.13 21.43
N SER A 34 32.20 28.03 21.40
CA SER A 34 30.84 27.86 21.99
C SER A 34 29.60 28.43 21.26
N PRO A 35 28.36 27.90 21.51
CA PRO A 35 27.97 26.72 22.32
C PRO A 35 27.09 25.64 21.62
N LEU A 36 27.33 24.38 22.01
CA LEU A 36 26.36 23.28 22.26
C LEU A 36 25.15 23.03 21.32
N GLN A 37 25.12 21.82 20.74
CA GLN A 37 23.88 21.11 20.32
C GLN A 37 23.87 19.66 20.85
N PRO A 38 22.71 18.96 20.88
CA PRO A 38 22.56 17.67 21.58
C PRO A 38 23.28 16.49 20.94
N ILE A 39 23.58 15.48 21.76
CA ILE A 39 24.26 14.24 21.35
C ILE A 39 23.23 13.25 20.78
N ALA A 40 23.35 12.93 19.48
CA ALA A 40 22.74 11.73 18.93
C ALA A 40 23.59 10.50 19.31
N SER A 41 22.98 9.49 19.92
CA SER A 41 23.69 8.26 20.30
C SER A 41 23.99 7.42 19.06
N ALA A 42 25.28 7.24 18.73
CA ALA A 42 25.69 6.43 17.60
C ALA A 42 25.53 4.93 17.92
N GLY A 43 24.42 4.34 17.47
CA GLY A 43 24.29 2.89 17.37
C GLY A 43 25.41 2.34 16.48
N GLN A 44 26.21 1.41 17.00
CA GLN A 44 27.39 0.93 16.28
C GLN A 44 26.99 0.17 15.01
N HIS A 45 27.44 0.64 13.86
CA HIS A 45 27.34 -0.11 12.61
C HIS A 45 28.11 -1.43 12.76
N SER A 46 27.42 -2.56 12.50
CA SER A 46 28.09 -3.86 12.36
C SER A 46 28.82 -3.86 11.01
N GLU A 47 30.13 -3.62 11.03
CA GLU A 47 30.98 -3.66 9.84
C GLU A 47 31.16 -5.11 9.35
N SER A 48 30.18 -5.63 8.61
CA SER A 48 30.27 -6.92 7.95
C SER A 48 29.59 -6.90 6.57
N SER A 49 30.39 -7.21 5.54
CA SER A 49 29.93 -7.67 4.20
C SER A 49 29.18 -6.69 3.27
N ALA A 50 29.68 -5.46 3.07
CA ALA A 50 29.31 -4.63 1.90
C ALA A 50 30.39 -3.61 1.44
N ALA A 51 31.68 -3.96 1.57
CA ALA A 51 32.81 -3.01 1.60
C ALA A 51 33.19 -2.25 0.28
N TYR A 52 32.26 -2.05 -0.66
CA TYR A 52 32.51 -1.28 -1.89
C TYR A 52 31.33 -0.45 -2.43
N PHE A 53 30.20 -0.38 -1.72
CA PHE A 53 29.05 0.44 -2.13
C PHE A 53 28.66 1.44 -1.04
N SER A 54 29.05 2.70 -1.23
CA SER A 54 28.48 3.81 -0.48
C SER A 54 27.02 4.01 -0.90
N TRP A 55 26.08 3.62 -0.04
CA TRP A 55 24.67 3.93 -0.20
C TRP A 55 24.47 5.45 -0.31
N PRO A 56 23.43 5.94 -1.02
CA PRO A 56 23.12 7.36 -1.06
C PRO A 56 22.92 7.89 0.35
N THR A 57 23.58 8.99 0.70
CA THR A 57 23.34 9.70 1.96
C THR A 57 21.89 10.18 2.03
N SER A 58 21.35 10.29 3.25
CA SER A 58 19.93 10.58 3.57
C SER A 58 19.27 11.67 2.68
N THR A 59 20.00 12.69 2.28
CA THR A 59 19.57 13.76 1.35
C THR A 59 19.14 13.30 -0.05
N LEU A 60 19.33 12.02 -0.41
CA LEU A 60 18.96 11.43 -1.70
C LEU A 60 17.83 10.37 -1.58
N MET A 61 17.18 10.27 -0.42
CA MET A 61 16.11 9.27 -0.18
C MET A 61 14.86 9.48 -1.07
N HIS A 62 14.54 10.74 -1.39
CA HIS A 62 13.49 11.07 -2.36
C HIS A 62 14.13 11.34 -3.72
N GLY A 63 13.66 10.64 -4.74
CA GLY A 63 14.22 10.74 -6.09
C GLY A 63 13.26 10.14 -7.12
N SER A 64 13.08 10.86 -8.22
CA SER A 64 12.17 10.47 -9.30
C SER A 64 12.47 9.06 -9.82
N ALA A 65 11.48 8.40 -10.42
CA ALA A 65 11.67 7.07 -10.99
C ALA A 65 12.77 7.03 -12.07
N GLU A 66 13.01 8.14 -12.77
CA GLU A 66 14.16 8.29 -13.68
C GLU A 66 15.49 8.29 -12.90
N GLY A 67 15.58 9.02 -11.79
CA GLY A 67 16.73 8.98 -10.88
C GLY A 67 16.99 7.56 -10.34
N ARG A 68 15.94 6.85 -9.89
CA ARG A 68 16.03 5.45 -9.47
C ARG A 68 16.48 4.53 -10.62
N ALA A 69 15.91 4.69 -11.81
CA ALA A 69 16.28 3.93 -13.01
C ALA A 69 17.75 4.17 -13.44
N ASN A 70 18.23 5.40 -13.36
CA ASN A 70 19.62 5.76 -13.66
C ASN A 70 20.58 5.22 -12.60
N TYR A 71 20.22 5.25 -11.31
CA TYR A 71 21.00 4.65 -10.23
C TYR A 71 21.19 3.14 -10.43
N PHE A 72 20.10 2.37 -10.52
CA PHE A 72 20.18 0.91 -10.72
C PHE A 72 20.78 0.55 -12.09
N GLY A 73 20.48 1.33 -13.14
CA GLY A 73 21.08 1.16 -14.47
C GLY A 73 22.58 1.44 -14.53
N ASN A 74 23.13 2.26 -13.64
CA ASN A 74 24.57 2.45 -13.49
C ASN A 74 25.22 1.32 -12.69
N LEU A 75 24.55 0.80 -11.65
CA LEU A 75 25.01 -0.40 -10.93
C LEU A 75 25.12 -1.61 -11.87
N GLN A 76 24.15 -1.81 -12.77
CA GLN A 76 24.19 -2.88 -13.78
C GLN A 76 25.40 -2.80 -14.73
N LYS A 77 25.95 -1.60 -15.01
CA LYS A 77 27.15 -1.43 -15.86
C LYS A 77 28.44 -1.89 -15.17
N GLY A 78 28.44 -1.99 -13.83
CA GLY A 78 29.57 -2.51 -13.05
C GLY A 78 29.55 -4.04 -12.85
N VAL A 79 28.46 -4.72 -13.19
CA VAL A 79 28.28 -6.16 -12.99
C VAL A 79 28.40 -6.89 -14.33
N LEU A 80 29.39 -7.79 -14.44
CA LEU A 80 29.59 -8.58 -15.66
C LEU A 80 28.42 -9.57 -15.87
N PRO A 81 27.82 -9.64 -17.08
CA PRO A 81 26.69 -10.52 -17.35
C PRO A 81 27.15 -11.98 -17.51
N GLY A 82 27.09 -12.79 -16.43
CA GLY A 82 27.82 -14.07 -16.44
C GLY A 82 27.38 -15.26 -15.56
N HIS A 83 26.22 -15.26 -14.89
CA HIS A 83 25.80 -16.39 -14.02
C HIS A 83 24.36 -16.91 -14.24
N LEU A 84 23.85 -16.87 -15.48
CA LEU A 84 22.60 -17.57 -15.84
C LEU A 84 22.74 -19.10 -15.64
N GLY A 85 22.14 -19.61 -14.57
CA GLY A 85 22.06 -21.05 -14.26
C GLY A 85 22.93 -21.53 -13.08
N ARG A 86 23.74 -20.66 -12.48
CA ARG A 86 24.53 -20.99 -11.28
C ARG A 86 23.86 -20.41 -10.03
N LEU A 87 23.79 -21.17 -8.94
CA LEU A 87 23.37 -20.63 -7.64
C LEU A 87 24.30 -19.46 -7.23
N PRO A 88 23.74 -18.32 -6.77
CA PRO A 88 24.52 -17.20 -6.27
C PRO A 88 25.51 -17.61 -5.18
N LYS A 89 26.61 -16.87 -5.09
CA LYS A 89 27.72 -17.16 -4.15
C LYS A 89 27.78 -16.22 -2.95
N GLY A 90 27.04 -15.11 -3.00
CA GLY A 90 27.04 -14.08 -1.97
C GLY A 90 26.13 -14.42 -0.78
N GLN A 91 25.91 -13.41 0.06
CA GLN A 91 25.02 -13.48 1.22
C GLN A 91 23.55 -13.53 0.76
N GLN A 92 22.76 -14.43 1.35
CA GLN A 92 21.32 -14.43 1.14
C GLN A 92 20.69 -13.24 1.91
N ALA A 93 19.70 -12.58 1.32
CA ALA A 93 18.97 -11.45 1.89
C ALA A 93 18.45 -11.76 3.31
N THR A 94 18.64 -10.86 4.26
CA THR A 94 18.20 -11.08 5.66
C THR A 94 17.14 -10.08 6.12
N THR A 95 17.10 -8.90 5.51
CA THR A 95 16.22 -7.78 5.87
C THR A 95 15.09 -7.60 4.86
N LEU A 96 14.03 -6.87 5.25
CA LEU A 96 13.00 -6.47 4.29
C LEU A 96 13.61 -5.56 3.19
N LEU A 97 14.58 -4.72 3.56
CA LEU A 97 15.26 -3.79 2.67
C LEU A 97 16.05 -4.49 1.56
N ASP A 98 16.75 -5.59 1.87
CA ASP A 98 17.45 -6.40 0.86
C ASP A 98 16.49 -6.83 -0.26
N LEU A 99 15.30 -7.32 0.11
CA LEU A 99 14.28 -7.75 -0.84
C LEU A 99 13.68 -6.57 -1.62
N MET A 100 13.47 -5.40 -0.98
CA MET A 100 13.06 -4.17 -1.68
C MET A 100 14.09 -3.79 -2.76
N ILE A 101 15.38 -3.77 -2.41
CA ILE A 101 16.49 -3.42 -3.31
C ILE A 101 16.60 -4.42 -4.47
N ILE A 102 16.61 -5.73 -4.18
CA ILE A 102 16.69 -6.78 -5.20
C ILE A 102 15.51 -6.66 -6.17
N ARG A 103 14.29 -6.43 -5.68
CA ARG A 103 13.12 -6.19 -6.54
C ARG A 103 13.28 -4.93 -7.38
N ALA A 104 13.64 -3.80 -6.79
CA ALA A 104 13.74 -2.52 -7.51
C ALA A 104 14.79 -2.60 -8.64
N PHE A 105 15.92 -3.25 -8.38
CA PHE A 105 16.98 -3.54 -9.35
C PHE A 105 16.53 -4.46 -10.50
N HIS A 106 15.60 -5.40 -10.23
CA HIS A 106 15.06 -6.36 -11.20
C HIS A 106 13.64 -6.02 -11.74
N SER A 107 13.13 -4.81 -11.49
CA SER A 107 11.78 -4.38 -11.86
C SER A 107 11.38 -4.73 -13.30
N LYS A 108 12.29 -4.52 -14.25
CA LYS A 108 12.11 -4.72 -15.70
C LYS A 108 12.03 -6.18 -16.17
N ILE A 109 12.52 -7.15 -15.38
CA ILE A 109 12.34 -8.58 -15.68
C ILE A 109 11.12 -9.14 -14.95
N LEU A 110 10.90 -8.71 -13.71
CA LEU A 110 9.78 -9.11 -12.88
C LEU A 110 8.42 -8.75 -13.50
N ARG A 111 8.22 -7.48 -13.91
CA ARG A 111 6.93 -6.98 -14.41
C ARG A 111 6.50 -7.54 -15.78
N ARG A 112 7.32 -8.33 -16.48
CA ARG A 112 7.03 -8.78 -17.87
C ARG A 112 5.85 -9.72 -18.00
N PHE A 113 5.65 -10.60 -17.02
CA PHE A 113 4.63 -11.66 -17.06
C PHE A 113 3.92 -11.84 -15.69
N SER A 114 4.04 -10.85 -14.81
CA SER A 114 3.45 -10.85 -13.47
C SER A 114 2.15 -10.05 -13.41
N LEU A 115 1.18 -10.53 -12.63
CA LEU A 115 0.06 -9.72 -12.13
C LEU A 115 0.53 -8.72 -11.06
N GLY A 116 1.60 -9.05 -10.35
CA GLY A 116 2.24 -8.21 -9.33
C GLY A 116 3.44 -8.91 -8.67
N THR A 117 4.13 -8.21 -7.77
CA THR A 117 5.20 -8.81 -6.93
C THR A 117 5.20 -8.28 -5.50
N ALA A 118 5.53 -9.12 -4.52
CA ALA A 118 5.70 -8.72 -3.12
C ALA A 118 7.00 -9.29 -2.53
N ILE A 119 7.42 -8.79 -1.38
CA ILE A 119 8.58 -9.32 -0.65
C ILE A 119 8.13 -10.23 0.50
N GLY A 120 8.89 -11.28 0.80
CA GLY A 120 8.61 -12.15 1.93
C GLY A 120 9.46 -13.42 1.94
N PHE A 121 8.88 -14.52 2.41
CA PHE A 121 9.48 -15.84 2.33
C PHE A 121 8.79 -16.72 1.28
N ARG A 122 9.53 -17.65 0.70
CA ARG A 122 9.04 -18.65 -0.25
C ARG A 122 7.96 -19.53 0.37
N ILE A 123 6.94 -19.91 -0.39
CA ILE A 123 5.84 -20.78 0.03
C ILE A 123 6.03 -22.18 -0.58
N ARG A 124 6.13 -23.21 0.26
CA ARG A 124 6.28 -24.62 -0.17
C ARG A 124 5.08 -25.44 0.29
N LYS A 125 4.34 -26.00 -0.68
CA LYS A 125 3.10 -26.79 -0.46
C LYS A 125 2.04 -26.06 0.40
N GLY A 126 2.09 -24.73 0.42
CA GLY A 126 1.20 -23.86 1.22
C GLY A 126 1.62 -23.67 2.67
N THR A 127 2.83 -24.07 3.03
CA THR A 127 3.51 -23.65 4.26
C THR A 127 4.53 -22.57 3.90
N LEU A 128 4.56 -21.49 4.67
CA LEU A 128 5.59 -20.45 4.56
C LEU A 128 6.93 -21.02 5.06
N THR A 129 8.03 -20.74 4.35
CA THR A 129 9.38 -21.14 4.77
C THR A 129 10.11 -19.98 5.45
N ASP A 130 11.36 -20.21 5.84
CA ASP A 130 12.35 -19.21 6.23
C ASP A 130 13.16 -18.64 5.04
N THR A 131 12.95 -19.17 3.83
CA THR A 131 13.78 -18.87 2.66
C THR A 131 13.39 -17.52 2.04
N PRO A 132 14.25 -16.49 2.06
CA PRO A 132 13.97 -15.14 1.53
C PRO A 132 13.62 -15.15 0.04
N ALA A 133 12.53 -14.51 -0.36
CA ALA A 133 12.10 -14.52 -1.76
C ALA A 133 11.37 -13.24 -2.23
N ILE A 134 11.49 -12.96 -3.53
CA ILE A 134 10.49 -12.16 -4.26
C ILE A 134 9.34 -13.09 -4.65
N LEU A 135 8.14 -12.79 -4.18
CA LEU A 135 6.91 -13.44 -4.60
C LEU A 135 6.47 -12.84 -5.93
N VAL A 136 6.30 -13.66 -6.96
CA VAL A 136 5.88 -13.22 -8.30
C VAL A 136 4.54 -13.86 -8.64
N PHE A 137 3.52 -13.02 -8.73
CA PHE A 137 2.14 -13.45 -8.86
C PHE A 137 1.76 -13.64 -10.34
N VAL A 138 1.21 -14.80 -10.70
CA VAL A 138 0.85 -15.16 -12.08
C VAL A 138 -0.55 -15.76 -12.17
N ALA A 139 -1.23 -15.56 -13.30
CA ALA A 139 -2.57 -16.13 -13.51
C ALA A 139 -2.59 -17.66 -13.64
N ARG A 140 -1.45 -18.28 -14.01
CA ARG A 140 -1.31 -19.74 -14.09
C ARG A 140 0.16 -20.19 -14.06
N LYS A 141 0.49 -21.22 -13.27
CA LYS A 141 1.74 -21.98 -13.38
C LYS A 141 1.60 -23.03 -14.48
N VAL A 142 2.60 -23.12 -15.35
CA VAL A 142 2.69 -24.16 -16.38
C VAL A 142 4.07 -24.82 -16.35
N HIS A 143 4.16 -26.06 -16.82
CA HIS A 143 5.41 -26.81 -16.86
C HIS A 143 6.42 -26.14 -17.80
N ARG A 144 7.72 -26.07 -17.42
CA ARG A 144 8.77 -25.37 -18.17
C ARG A 144 8.84 -25.72 -19.67
N LYS A 145 8.52 -26.97 -20.05
CA LYS A 145 8.45 -27.42 -21.46
C LYS A 145 7.43 -26.67 -22.33
N TRP A 146 6.51 -25.92 -21.73
CA TRP A 146 5.49 -25.11 -22.40
C TRP A 146 5.80 -23.61 -22.38
N LEU A 147 6.98 -23.22 -21.88
CA LEU A 147 7.46 -21.85 -21.82
C LEU A 147 8.68 -21.69 -22.72
N SER A 148 8.80 -20.54 -23.39
CA SER A 148 10.09 -20.13 -23.94
C SER A 148 11.10 -19.87 -22.81
N PRO A 149 12.42 -19.90 -23.08
CA PRO A 149 13.42 -19.44 -22.12
C PRO A 149 13.18 -18.00 -21.65
N THR A 150 12.60 -17.15 -22.50
CA THR A 150 12.26 -15.75 -22.18
C THR A 150 11.03 -15.58 -21.29
N GLN A 151 10.15 -16.60 -21.20
CA GLN A 151 9.01 -16.65 -20.28
C GLN A 151 9.33 -17.34 -18.95
N CYS A 152 10.50 -17.98 -18.84
CA CYS A 152 10.97 -18.54 -17.58
C CYS A 152 11.52 -17.44 -16.68
N LEU A 153 10.84 -17.17 -15.56
CA LEU A 153 11.42 -16.40 -14.46
C LEU A 153 12.66 -17.13 -13.90
N PRO A 154 13.72 -16.41 -13.49
CA PRO A 154 14.90 -17.02 -12.88
C PRO A 154 14.53 -17.65 -11.52
N ALA A 155 15.32 -18.63 -11.05
CA ALA A 155 15.05 -19.32 -9.79
C ALA A 155 15.44 -18.49 -8.54
N ALA A 156 16.41 -17.58 -8.71
CA ALA A 156 16.94 -16.65 -7.71
C ALA A 156 17.35 -15.35 -8.41
N LEU A 157 17.47 -14.27 -7.65
CA LEU A 157 17.91 -12.95 -8.10
C LEU A 157 19.07 -12.46 -7.23
N GLU A 158 20.14 -12.02 -7.87
CA GLU A 158 21.29 -11.36 -7.24
C GLU A 158 21.21 -9.85 -7.49
N GLY A 159 21.31 -9.05 -6.42
CA GLY A 159 21.23 -7.59 -6.45
C GLY A 159 22.59 -6.91 -6.28
N PRO A 160 22.60 -5.59 -6.06
CA PRO A 160 23.81 -4.84 -5.74
C PRO A 160 24.57 -5.45 -4.53
N GLY A 161 25.90 -5.42 -4.58
CA GLY A 161 26.75 -6.02 -3.53
C GLY A 161 26.79 -7.55 -3.52
N GLY A 162 26.06 -8.24 -4.40
CA GLY A 162 26.00 -9.71 -4.42
C GLY A 162 25.03 -10.32 -3.41
N VAL A 163 24.20 -9.51 -2.75
CA VAL A 163 23.10 -10.00 -1.90
C VAL A 163 22.02 -10.60 -2.79
N TRP A 164 21.50 -11.78 -2.44
CA TRP A 164 20.57 -12.51 -3.30
C TRP A 164 19.38 -13.11 -2.55
N CYS A 165 18.29 -13.39 -3.27
CA CYS A 165 17.14 -14.09 -2.74
C CYS A 165 16.54 -15.05 -3.77
N ASP A 166 15.64 -15.93 -3.33
CA ASP A 166 14.89 -16.79 -4.22
C ASP A 166 13.82 -16.00 -5.02
N VAL A 167 13.34 -16.61 -6.10
CA VAL A 167 12.06 -16.24 -6.71
C VAL A 167 11.04 -17.33 -6.42
N ASP A 168 9.89 -16.95 -5.88
CA ASP A 168 8.75 -17.86 -5.71
C ASP A 168 7.57 -17.42 -6.57
N VAL A 169 7.26 -18.22 -7.58
CA VAL A 169 6.09 -17.99 -8.42
C VAL A 169 4.86 -18.43 -7.63
N VAL A 170 3.86 -17.56 -7.48
CA VAL A 170 2.59 -17.84 -6.78
C VAL A 170 1.45 -17.74 -7.78
N GLU A 171 0.54 -18.72 -7.78
CA GLU A 171 -0.57 -18.73 -8.76
C GLU A 171 -1.82 -18.10 -8.16
N PHE A 172 -2.46 -17.22 -8.92
CA PHE A 172 -3.78 -16.69 -8.63
C PHE A 172 -4.88 -17.48 -9.33
N SER A 173 -5.99 -17.67 -8.63
CA SER A 173 -7.29 -17.89 -9.25
C SER A 173 -7.83 -16.55 -9.74
N TYR A 174 -7.23 -16.04 -10.82
CA TYR A 174 -7.59 -14.75 -11.43
C TYR A 174 -8.96 -14.81 -12.12
N TYR A 175 -9.29 -15.97 -12.71
CA TYR A 175 -10.61 -16.26 -13.26
C TYR A 175 -11.37 -17.20 -12.32
N GLY A 176 -12.58 -16.81 -11.95
CA GLY A 176 -13.50 -17.56 -11.10
C GLY A 176 -14.60 -16.64 -10.57
N ALA A 177 -15.73 -17.20 -10.17
CA ALA A 177 -16.69 -16.43 -9.37
C ALA A 177 -16.06 -16.00 -8.04
N PRO A 178 -16.45 -14.85 -7.46
CA PRO A 178 -16.11 -14.50 -6.09
C PRO A 178 -16.42 -15.66 -5.14
N ALA A 179 -15.65 -15.77 -4.05
CA ALA A 179 -16.07 -16.65 -2.96
C ALA A 179 -17.47 -16.19 -2.50
N PRO A 180 -18.48 -17.07 -2.39
CA PRO A 180 -19.76 -16.65 -1.85
C PRO A 180 -19.56 -16.26 -0.38
N THR A 181 -19.50 -14.96 -0.12
CA THR A 181 -19.41 -14.38 1.21
C THR A 181 -20.55 -14.94 2.06
N PRO A 182 -20.29 -15.54 3.23
CA PRO A 182 -21.36 -16.06 4.08
C PRO A 182 -22.35 -14.94 4.44
N LYS A 183 -23.54 -14.97 3.83
CA LYS A 183 -24.61 -14.00 4.11
C LYS A 183 -25.19 -14.19 5.51
N GLU A 184 -25.12 -15.41 6.02
CA GLU A 184 -25.29 -15.71 7.43
C GLU A 184 -24.05 -15.27 8.20
N GLN A 185 -24.06 -14.00 8.59
CA GLN A 185 -23.23 -13.53 9.70
C GLN A 185 -23.77 -14.22 10.96
N LEU A 186 -22.99 -15.17 11.49
CA LEU A 186 -23.33 -15.87 12.73
C LEU A 186 -23.57 -14.86 13.85
N TYR A 187 -24.64 -15.06 14.63
CA TYR A 187 -24.94 -14.25 15.81
C TYR A 187 -23.86 -14.45 16.87
N ASP A 188 -22.93 -13.50 16.93
CA ASP A 188 -21.85 -13.39 17.91
C ASP A 188 -22.07 -12.12 18.74
N GLU A 189 -22.07 -12.25 20.07
CA GLU A 189 -22.23 -11.14 21.03
C GLU A 189 -21.14 -10.07 20.87
N LEU A 190 -19.96 -10.46 20.35
CA LEU A 190 -18.94 -9.50 19.93
C LEU A 190 -19.49 -8.63 18.80
N VAL A 191 -19.85 -9.25 17.66
CA VAL A 191 -20.29 -8.60 16.42
C VAL A 191 -21.55 -7.77 16.62
N ASP A 192 -22.53 -8.26 17.39
CA ASP A 192 -23.76 -7.52 17.70
C ASP A 192 -23.46 -6.25 18.51
N GLY A 193 -22.62 -6.36 19.54
CA GLY A 193 -22.17 -5.21 20.32
C GLY A 193 -21.41 -4.17 19.49
N LEU A 194 -20.52 -4.60 18.57
CA LEU A 194 -19.82 -3.72 17.63
C LEU A 194 -20.79 -2.93 16.71
N ARG A 195 -22.05 -3.37 16.57
CA ARG A 195 -23.11 -2.77 15.75
C ARG A 195 -24.10 -1.92 16.55
N GLY A 196 -23.75 -1.53 17.79
CA GLY A 196 -24.53 -0.60 18.59
C GLY A 196 -25.44 -1.25 19.64
N SER A 197 -25.31 -2.55 19.89
CA SER A 197 -25.85 -3.17 21.11
C SER A 197 -24.98 -2.90 22.35
N ASP A 198 -23.71 -2.54 22.17
CA ASP A 198 -22.85 -2.04 23.25
C ASP A 198 -23.12 -0.54 23.50
N PRO A 199 -23.03 -0.06 24.76
CA PRO A 199 -23.06 1.38 25.07
C PRO A 199 -21.71 2.08 24.87
N ILE A 200 -20.73 1.43 24.22
CA ILE A 200 -19.34 1.89 24.09
C ILE A 200 -18.91 1.88 22.62
N VAL A 201 -18.28 2.97 22.18
CA VAL A 201 -17.70 3.13 20.84
C VAL A 201 -16.17 3.09 20.93
N GLY A 202 -15.53 2.29 20.08
CA GLY A 202 -14.07 2.16 20.09
C GLY A 202 -13.56 1.35 18.90
N SER A 203 -12.29 0.93 18.99
CA SER A 203 -11.63 0.15 17.94
C SER A 203 -12.36 -1.17 17.66
N GLY A 204 -12.88 -1.33 16.45
CA GLY A 204 -13.74 -2.43 16.01
C GLY A 204 -15.22 -2.06 15.85
N SER A 205 -15.70 -0.97 16.44
CA SER A 205 -17.10 -0.54 16.35
C SER A 205 -17.47 -0.13 14.91
N GLN A 206 -18.74 -0.32 14.54
CA GLN A 206 -19.27 0.15 13.26
C GLN A 206 -19.24 1.67 13.16
N VAL A 207 -18.88 2.19 11.99
CA VAL A 207 -19.16 3.57 11.58
C VAL A 207 -19.83 3.57 10.22
N ALA A 208 -20.79 4.48 10.01
CA ALA A 208 -21.52 4.60 8.76
C ALA A 208 -21.62 6.05 8.29
N SER A 209 -21.55 6.23 6.97
CA SER A 209 -21.97 7.45 6.27
C SER A 209 -23.46 7.34 5.91
N LEU A 210 -23.94 8.09 4.91
CA LEU A 210 -25.29 7.89 4.35
C LEU A 210 -25.38 6.70 3.38
N GLU A 211 -24.26 6.28 2.80
CA GLU A 211 -24.21 5.30 1.70
C GLU A 211 -23.41 4.04 2.05
N THR A 212 -22.39 4.20 2.89
CA THR A 212 -21.36 3.19 3.17
C THR A 212 -21.25 2.93 4.67
N TYR A 213 -20.74 1.75 5.02
CA TYR A 213 -20.40 1.40 6.40
C TYR A 213 -19.05 0.69 6.45
N GLY A 214 -18.36 0.84 7.58
CA GLY A 214 -17.08 0.23 7.86
C GLY A 214 -16.83 0.14 9.36
N THR A 215 -15.55 0.05 9.72
CA THR A 215 -15.08 -0.15 11.08
C THR A 215 -14.26 1.06 11.55
N LEU A 216 -14.47 1.49 12.79
CA LEU A 216 -13.61 2.42 13.51
C LEU A 216 -12.28 1.71 13.83
N GLY A 217 -11.19 2.18 13.25
CA GLY A 217 -9.86 1.59 13.46
C GLY A 217 -9.28 1.94 14.81
N ALA A 218 -9.02 3.23 15.02
CA ALA A 218 -8.34 3.73 16.20
C ALA A 218 -8.97 5.01 16.76
N ILE A 219 -8.88 5.20 18.07
CA ILE A 219 -9.03 6.50 18.73
C ILE A 219 -7.70 7.24 18.61
N VAL A 220 -7.73 8.49 18.16
CA VAL A 220 -6.54 9.26 17.77
C VAL A 220 -6.60 10.70 18.27
N LYS A 221 -5.42 11.29 18.47
CA LYS A 221 -5.22 12.72 18.69
C LYS A 221 -4.64 13.34 17.42
N SER A 222 -5.20 14.45 16.95
CA SER A 222 -4.59 15.29 15.92
C SER A 222 -3.48 16.16 16.51
N ARG A 223 -2.35 16.25 15.80
CA ARG A 223 -1.24 17.16 16.07
C ARG A 223 -1.54 18.59 15.60
N THR A 224 -2.55 18.76 14.75
CA THR A 224 -2.95 20.04 14.12
C THR A 224 -4.46 20.29 14.25
N GLY A 225 -4.92 21.49 13.92
CA GLY A 225 -6.34 21.86 13.96
C GLY A 225 -6.87 22.24 15.36
N ASN A 226 -8.16 22.56 15.42
CA ASN A 226 -8.82 23.07 16.65
C ASN A 226 -9.53 21.97 17.46
N LYS A 227 -9.78 20.81 16.85
CA LYS A 227 -10.30 19.62 17.51
C LYS A 227 -9.23 18.54 17.44
N GLN A 228 -8.77 18.09 18.61
CA GLN A 228 -7.68 17.12 18.68
C GLN A 228 -8.21 15.69 18.76
N VAL A 229 -9.25 15.41 19.55
CA VAL A 229 -9.69 14.02 19.79
C VAL A 229 -10.72 13.56 18.76
N GLY A 230 -10.49 12.40 18.17
CA GLY A 230 -11.35 11.80 17.15
C GLY A 230 -11.02 10.33 16.90
N PHE A 231 -11.41 9.85 15.72
CA PHE A 231 -11.12 8.48 15.27
C PHE A 231 -10.58 8.41 13.84
N LEU A 232 -9.90 7.30 13.56
CA LEU A 232 -9.38 6.91 12.24
C LEU A 232 -10.24 5.78 11.64
N THR A 233 -10.57 5.88 10.37
CA THR A 233 -11.08 4.78 9.52
C THR A 233 -10.53 4.93 8.09
N ASN A 234 -10.99 4.16 7.10
CA ASN A 234 -10.58 4.38 5.71
C ASN A 234 -11.26 5.61 5.09
N ARG A 235 -10.60 6.23 4.11
CA ARG A 235 -11.18 7.29 3.28
C ARG A 235 -12.36 6.77 2.46
N HIS A 236 -12.32 5.53 1.95
CA HIS A 236 -13.49 4.97 1.23
C HIS A 236 -14.70 4.65 2.13
N VAL A 237 -14.52 4.57 3.46
CA VAL A 237 -15.61 4.39 4.43
C VAL A 237 -16.28 5.72 4.79
N ALA A 238 -15.52 6.82 4.78
CA ALA A 238 -15.97 8.11 5.31
C ALA A 238 -16.07 9.27 4.29
N VAL A 239 -15.60 9.08 3.05
CA VAL A 239 -15.53 10.17 2.05
C VAL A 239 -16.14 9.73 0.71
N ASP A 240 -17.39 10.10 0.51
CA ASP A 240 -17.96 10.34 -0.81
C ASP A 240 -17.20 11.48 -1.54
N LEU A 241 -17.09 11.39 -2.86
CA LEU A 241 -16.49 12.40 -3.72
C LEU A 241 -17.34 13.68 -3.83
N ASP A 242 -18.68 13.56 -3.80
CA ASP A 242 -19.59 14.71 -3.91
C ASP A 242 -19.82 15.40 -2.54
N TYR A 243 -19.60 14.70 -1.43
CA TYR A 243 -19.73 15.22 -0.07
C TYR A 243 -18.45 15.02 0.78
N PRO A 244 -17.35 15.77 0.51
CA PRO A 244 -16.06 15.56 1.17
C PRO A 244 -16.07 15.75 2.69
N ASN A 245 -16.96 16.60 3.22
CA ASN A 245 -17.18 16.79 4.67
C ASN A 245 -18.29 15.83 5.17
N GLN A 246 -18.22 14.55 4.80
CA GLN A 246 -19.30 13.59 5.08
C GLN A 246 -19.48 13.38 6.59
N LYS A 247 -20.74 13.19 7.01
CA LYS A 247 -21.12 12.94 8.40
C LYS A 247 -21.04 11.46 8.72
N MET A 248 -20.39 11.12 9.83
CA MET A 248 -20.24 9.75 10.33
C MET A 248 -21.09 9.52 11.58
N PHE A 249 -21.67 8.32 11.65
CA PHE A 249 -22.62 7.91 12.68
C PHE A 249 -22.26 6.53 13.24
N HIS A 250 -22.75 6.24 14.45
CA HIS A 250 -22.71 4.91 15.05
C HIS A 250 -24.09 4.48 15.57
N PRO A 251 -24.60 3.27 15.24
CA PRO A 251 -24.12 2.41 14.15
C PRO A 251 -24.56 2.92 12.77
N LEU A 252 -25.68 3.64 12.68
CA LEU A 252 -26.35 4.02 11.43
C LEU A 252 -26.73 5.51 11.43
N PRO A 253 -26.87 6.13 10.24
CA PRO A 253 -27.45 7.46 10.10
C PRO A 253 -28.98 7.44 10.35
N PRO A 254 -29.59 8.57 10.77
CA PRO A 254 -31.00 8.62 11.18
C PRO A 254 -32.06 8.23 10.12
N ASN A 255 -31.68 8.18 8.84
CA ASN A 255 -32.54 7.73 7.74
C ASN A 255 -32.53 6.20 7.54
N LEU A 256 -31.52 5.49 8.06
CA LEU A 256 -31.39 4.03 7.96
C LEU A 256 -31.71 3.30 9.27
N GLY A 257 -31.57 3.97 10.42
CA GLY A 257 -31.89 3.38 11.71
C GLY A 257 -31.56 4.29 12.90
N PRO A 258 -31.68 3.77 14.14
CA PRO A 258 -31.19 4.48 15.32
C PRO A 258 -29.67 4.59 15.30
N GLY A 259 -29.15 5.73 15.72
CA GLY A 259 -27.72 5.97 15.88
C GLY A 259 -27.41 7.39 16.34
N VAL A 260 -26.17 7.58 16.78
CA VAL A 260 -25.60 8.85 17.24
C VAL A 260 -24.70 9.44 16.16
N TYR A 261 -24.68 10.77 16.05
CA TYR A 261 -23.72 11.50 15.22
C TYR A 261 -22.37 11.53 15.95
N LEU A 262 -21.30 11.06 15.28
CA LEU A 262 -19.96 11.06 15.85
C LEU A 262 -19.19 12.34 15.50
N GLY A 263 -19.33 12.82 14.25
CA GLY A 263 -18.53 13.90 13.69
C GLY A 263 -18.59 13.90 12.17
N ALA A 264 -17.80 14.77 11.54
CA ALA A 264 -17.65 14.82 10.08
C ALA A 264 -16.16 14.75 9.71
N VAL A 265 -15.84 14.26 8.50
CA VAL A 265 -14.45 14.16 8.06
C VAL A 265 -13.79 15.53 8.03
N GLU A 266 -12.59 15.60 8.61
CA GLU A 266 -11.75 16.80 8.60
C GLU A 266 -10.61 16.68 7.59
N ARG A 267 -9.89 15.55 7.60
CA ARG A 267 -8.72 15.28 6.75
C ARG A 267 -8.73 13.82 6.30
N ALA A 268 -8.43 13.58 5.02
CA ALA A 268 -8.41 12.24 4.46
C ALA A 268 -7.41 12.14 3.30
N THR A 269 -6.91 10.93 3.07
CA THR A 269 -6.01 10.58 1.97
C THR A 269 -6.42 9.25 1.33
N SER A 270 -6.03 9.07 0.07
CA SER A 270 -6.26 7.86 -0.73
C SER A 270 -4.96 7.25 -1.24
N PHE A 271 -3.99 8.11 -1.53
CA PHE A 271 -2.79 7.79 -2.31
C PHE A 271 -1.62 8.68 -1.90
N ILE A 272 -0.41 8.14 -2.05
CA ILE A 272 0.85 8.88 -1.99
C ILE A 272 1.82 8.32 -3.02
N THR A 273 2.83 9.07 -3.45
CA THR A 273 3.84 8.57 -4.39
C THR A 273 4.80 7.59 -3.72
N ASP A 274 5.29 6.62 -4.50
CA ASP A 274 6.13 5.54 -3.99
C ASP A 274 7.51 6.01 -3.46
N ASP A 275 7.98 7.18 -3.91
CA ASP A 275 9.24 7.81 -3.50
C ASP A 275 9.16 8.58 -2.17
N VAL A 276 7.97 9.00 -1.74
CA VAL A 276 7.77 9.57 -0.40
C VAL A 276 7.61 8.45 0.63
N TRP A 277 6.97 7.33 0.25
CA TRP A 277 6.70 6.22 1.16
C TRP A 277 7.87 5.23 1.28
N TYR A 278 8.42 4.73 0.17
CA TYR A 278 9.52 3.75 0.15
C TYR A 278 10.87 4.32 -0.32
N GLY A 279 10.93 5.60 -0.71
CA GLY A 279 12.17 6.25 -1.14
C GLY A 279 12.81 5.62 -2.38
N ILE A 280 14.15 5.62 -2.43
CA ILE A 280 14.94 4.97 -3.48
C ILE A 280 14.71 3.45 -3.63
N TYR A 281 14.08 2.82 -2.64
CA TYR A 281 13.77 1.39 -2.61
C TYR A 281 12.46 1.04 -3.32
N ALA A 282 11.71 2.06 -3.77
CA ALA A 282 10.53 1.91 -4.61
C ALA A 282 10.90 1.45 -6.04
N GLY A 283 9.90 0.95 -6.77
CA GLY A 283 10.08 0.47 -8.14
C GLY A 283 10.56 1.56 -9.09
N THR A 284 11.22 1.21 -10.20
CA THR A 284 11.70 2.18 -11.20
C THR A 284 10.61 2.61 -12.19
N ASN A 285 9.36 2.73 -11.74
CA ASN A 285 8.19 3.04 -12.57
C ASN A 285 7.66 4.45 -12.23
N PRO A 286 7.49 5.35 -13.21
CA PRO A 286 7.19 6.76 -12.95
C PRO A 286 5.76 7.04 -12.47
N GLU A 287 4.82 6.14 -12.77
CA GLU A 287 3.39 6.28 -12.44
C GLU A 287 3.03 5.20 -11.42
N THR A 288 3.45 5.42 -10.17
CA THR A 288 3.34 4.43 -9.09
C THR A 288 2.86 5.08 -7.80
N PHE A 289 1.74 4.58 -7.27
CA PHE A 289 1.08 5.14 -6.08
C PHE A 289 0.93 4.10 -4.98
N VAL A 290 1.32 4.42 -3.75
CA VAL A 290 0.96 3.60 -2.59
C VAL A 290 -0.47 3.93 -2.18
N ARG A 291 -1.25 2.88 -1.87
CA ARG A 291 -2.57 3.00 -1.25
C ARG A 291 -2.39 3.54 0.16
N ALA A 292 -2.84 4.77 0.40
CA ALA A 292 -2.78 5.45 1.69
C ALA A 292 -4.21 5.82 2.11
N ASP A 293 -5.05 4.80 2.28
CA ASP A 293 -6.51 4.95 2.41
C ASP A 293 -6.92 5.16 3.88
N GLY A 294 -7.05 6.43 4.29
CA GLY A 294 -7.34 6.81 5.68
C GLY A 294 -8.03 8.16 5.81
N ALA A 295 -8.94 8.27 6.79
CA ALA A 295 -9.66 9.51 7.12
C ALA A 295 -9.73 9.72 8.63
N PHE A 296 -9.48 10.96 9.05
CA PHE A 296 -9.65 11.48 10.40
C PHE A 296 -11.02 12.16 10.56
N ILE A 297 -11.74 11.75 11.61
CA ILE A 297 -13.02 12.32 12.02
C ILE A 297 -12.86 12.80 13.47
N PRO A 298 -12.72 14.11 13.73
CA PRO A 298 -12.81 14.66 15.08
C PRO A 298 -14.22 14.48 15.65
N PHE A 299 -14.34 14.25 16.96
CA PHE A 299 -15.65 14.12 17.58
C PHE A 299 -16.43 15.46 17.57
N ALA A 300 -17.75 15.36 17.48
CA ALA A 300 -18.66 16.50 17.60
C ALA A 300 -18.62 17.09 19.03
N ASP A 301 -18.90 18.39 19.18
CA ASP A 301 -18.77 19.09 20.48
C ASP A 301 -19.87 18.68 21.49
N ASP A 302 -20.95 18.09 20.97
CA ASP A 302 -22.10 17.54 21.67
C ASP A 302 -22.04 16.00 21.82
N PHE A 303 -20.97 15.34 21.34
CA PHE A 303 -20.81 13.89 21.47
C PHE A 303 -20.28 13.49 22.85
N ASP A 304 -20.94 12.50 23.49
CA ASP A 304 -20.55 12.01 24.81
C ASP A 304 -19.30 11.12 24.74
N THR A 305 -18.14 11.76 24.86
CA THR A 305 -16.83 11.10 24.90
C THR A 305 -16.62 10.15 26.10
N THR A 306 -17.52 10.12 27.10
CA THR A 306 -17.46 9.09 28.16
C THR A 306 -17.88 7.70 27.65
N SER A 307 -18.55 7.63 26.50
CA SER A 307 -18.84 6.38 25.78
C SER A 307 -17.67 5.83 24.96
N VAL A 308 -16.52 6.53 24.91
CA VAL A 308 -15.37 6.14 24.06
C VAL A 308 -14.41 5.23 24.82
N SER A 309 -13.97 4.15 24.16
CA SER A 309 -12.89 3.28 24.67
C SER A 309 -11.71 3.16 23.70
N THR A 310 -10.51 3.20 24.26
CA THR A 310 -9.24 2.93 23.55
C THR A 310 -8.88 1.43 23.50
N SER A 311 -9.62 0.57 24.22
CA SER A 311 -9.43 -0.89 24.16
C SER A 311 -10.08 -1.47 22.92
N VAL A 312 -9.41 -2.40 22.24
CA VAL A 312 -9.97 -3.15 21.11
C VAL A 312 -10.86 -4.26 21.65
N LYS A 313 -12.18 -4.26 21.37
CA LYS A 313 -13.12 -5.25 21.95
C LYS A 313 -12.71 -6.67 21.55
N GLY A 314 -12.54 -7.56 22.53
CA GLY A 314 -12.09 -8.94 22.31
C GLY A 314 -10.56 -9.15 22.23
N VAL A 315 -9.76 -8.08 22.10
CA VAL A 315 -8.28 -8.13 22.18
C VAL A 315 -7.76 -7.46 23.46
N GLY A 316 -8.45 -6.44 23.96
CA GLY A 316 -8.11 -5.72 25.19
C GLY A 316 -7.24 -4.48 24.94
N VAL A 317 -6.30 -4.23 25.85
CA VAL A 317 -5.40 -3.06 25.81
C VAL A 317 -4.23 -3.34 24.88
N ILE A 318 -4.13 -2.56 23.81
CA ILE A 318 -3.00 -2.60 22.87
C ILE A 318 -1.80 -1.78 23.37
N GLY A 319 -0.64 -2.06 22.78
CA GLY A 319 0.55 -1.20 22.86
C GLY A 319 0.58 -0.17 21.73
N ASP A 320 1.62 0.64 21.73
CA ASP A 320 1.81 1.69 20.73
C ASP A 320 2.12 1.11 19.35
N VAL A 321 1.98 1.93 18.30
CA VAL A 321 2.16 1.54 16.90
C VAL A 321 3.54 0.95 16.68
N LYS A 322 3.60 -0.27 16.13
CA LYS A 322 4.86 -0.89 15.76
C LYS A 322 5.25 -0.47 14.35
N ALA A 323 6.08 0.57 14.26
CA ALA A 323 6.64 1.05 13.00
C ALA A 323 7.39 -0.08 12.24
N ILE A 324 7.18 -0.15 10.92
CA ILE A 324 7.86 -1.13 10.06
C ILE A 324 9.19 -0.56 9.58
N ASP A 325 10.25 -0.91 10.31
CA ASP A 325 11.63 -0.71 9.86
C ASP A 325 11.99 -1.74 8.78
N LEU A 326 12.51 -1.25 7.64
CA LEU A 326 12.95 -2.12 6.54
C LEU A 326 14.31 -2.79 6.82
N GLN A 327 15.16 -2.24 7.69
CA GLN A 327 16.43 -2.85 8.10
C GLN A 327 16.22 -4.08 9.00
N SER A 328 15.03 -4.24 9.57
CA SER A 328 14.72 -5.35 10.45
C SER A 328 14.67 -6.68 9.68
N PRO A 329 14.99 -7.82 10.34
CA PRO A 329 14.95 -9.13 9.71
C PRO A 329 13.58 -9.46 9.11
N ILE A 330 13.54 -10.17 7.99
CA ILE A 330 12.28 -10.49 7.28
C ILE A 330 11.24 -11.13 8.21
N GLY A 331 11.68 -12.05 9.07
CA GLY A 331 10.85 -12.75 10.08
C GLY A 331 10.40 -11.91 11.28
N SER A 332 10.77 -10.63 11.35
CA SER A 332 10.22 -9.69 12.34
C SER A 332 8.77 -9.31 12.04
N LEU A 333 8.36 -9.44 10.77
CA LEU A 333 7.03 -9.15 10.23
C LEU A 333 6.43 -10.32 9.45
N ILE A 334 7.21 -10.95 8.56
CA ILE A 334 6.70 -12.00 7.66
C ILE A 334 6.67 -13.34 8.40
N GLY A 335 5.57 -14.08 8.27
CA GLY A 335 5.29 -15.29 9.05
C GLY A 335 4.79 -15.02 10.47
N ARG A 336 4.52 -13.75 10.82
CA ARG A 336 3.96 -13.39 12.12
C ARG A 336 2.44 -13.48 12.13
N GLN A 337 1.91 -13.94 13.25
CA GLN A 337 0.47 -13.92 13.52
C GLN A 337 -0.01 -12.48 13.81
N VAL A 338 -1.19 -12.17 13.29
CA VAL A 338 -1.92 -10.92 13.47
C VAL A 338 -3.37 -11.22 13.80
N VAL A 339 -4.00 -10.34 14.56
CA VAL A 339 -5.46 -10.32 14.78
C VAL A 339 -6.05 -9.02 14.28
N LYS A 340 -7.35 -9.03 13.97
CA LYS A 340 -8.14 -7.82 13.73
C LYS A 340 -9.53 -7.98 14.32
N VAL A 341 -10.18 -6.86 14.64
CA VAL A 341 -11.58 -6.81 15.08
C VAL A 341 -12.33 -5.85 14.17
N GLY A 342 -13.38 -6.35 13.52
CA GLY A 342 -14.18 -5.58 12.56
C GLY A 342 -15.67 -5.87 12.67
N ARG A 343 -16.52 -4.90 12.30
CA ARG A 343 -17.98 -4.99 12.52
C ARG A 343 -18.70 -6.04 11.69
N SER A 344 -18.04 -6.68 10.72
CA SER A 344 -18.64 -7.69 9.85
C SER A 344 -18.20 -9.11 10.19
N SER A 345 -16.92 -9.35 10.51
CA SER A 345 -16.44 -10.70 10.88
C SER A 345 -15.97 -10.86 12.33
N GLY A 346 -16.09 -9.82 13.17
CA GLY A 346 -15.64 -9.87 14.56
C GLY A 346 -14.11 -10.01 14.67
N LEU A 347 -13.68 -10.74 15.70
CA LEU A 347 -12.27 -11.09 15.96
C LEU A 347 -11.84 -12.23 15.02
N THR A 348 -10.84 -11.96 14.17
CA THR A 348 -10.21 -12.97 13.31
C THR A 348 -8.68 -12.96 13.45
N THR A 349 -8.08 -14.11 13.18
CA THR A 349 -6.64 -14.34 13.23
C THR A 349 -6.11 -14.68 11.83
N GLY A 350 -4.92 -14.18 11.51
CA GLY A 350 -4.25 -14.38 10.23
C GLY A 350 -2.72 -14.34 10.38
N THR A 351 -2.02 -14.62 9.29
CA THR A 351 -0.56 -14.50 9.19
C THR A 351 -0.20 -13.48 8.12
N VAL A 352 0.77 -12.59 8.41
CA VAL A 352 1.38 -11.72 7.39
C VAL A 352 2.28 -12.57 6.51
N VAL A 353 1.91 -12.80 5.25
CA VAL A 353 2.67 -13.67 4.33
C VAL A 353 3.56 -12.90 3.36
N ALA A 354 3.30 -11.61 3.14
CA ALA A 354 4.14 -10.73 2.31
C ALA A 354 4.00 -9.25 2.71
N TYR A 355 4.95 -8.44 2.25
CA TYR A 355 4.95 -6.98 2.40
C TYR A 355 5.19 -6.24 1.06
N ALA A 356 4.77 -4.98 1.01
CA ALA A 356 4.89 -4.03 -0.09
C ALA A 356 4.51 -4.62 -1.46
N LEU A 357 3.28 -5.14 -1.61
CA LEU A 357 2.80 -5.71 -2.87
C LEU A 357 2.68 -4.63 -3.95
N GLU A 358 3.49 -4.74 -5.01
CA GLU A 358 3.37 -4.04 -6.29
C GLU A 358 2.36 -4.77 -7.18
N TYR A 359 1.39 -4.08 -7.77
CA TYR A 359 0.49 -4.62 -8.79
C TYR A 359 0.07 -3.53 -9.79
N ASN A 360 -0.39 -3.91 -10.98
CA ASN A 360 -1.03 -2.95 -11.91
C ASN A 360 -2.55 -3.11 -11.84
N ASP A 361 -3.31 -2.04 -11.98
CA ASP A 361 -4.76 -2.12 -12.18
C ASP A 361 -5.14 -2.40 -13.65
N GLU A 362 -6.44 -2.48 -13.92
CA GLU A 362 -7.00 -2.73 -15.26
C GLU A 362 -6.71 -1.61 -16.28
N LYS A 363 -6.39 -0.40 -15.79
CA LYS A 363 -5.98 0.76 -16.59
C LYS A 363 -4.46 0.81 -16.82
N GLY A 364 -3.72 -0.11 -16.20
CA GLY A 364 -2.25 -0.21 -16.27
C GLY A 364 -1.50 0.62 -15.23
N ILE A 365 -2.20 1.31 -14.32
CA ILE A 365 -1.61 2.16 -13.29
C ILE A 365 -0.98 1.27 -12.22
N CYS A 366 0.26 1.58 -11.81
CA CYS A 366 0.96 0.79 -10.81
C CYS A 366 0.60 1.24 -9.39
N PHE A 367 0.27 0.27 -8.53
CA PHE A 367 -0.10 0.48 -7.15
C PHE A 367 0.75 -0.36 -6.19
N PHE A 368 1.01 0.20 -5.01
CA PHE A 368 1.53 -0.52 -3.85
C PHE A 368 0.48 -0.64 -2.73
N THR A 369 0.58 -1.71 -1.94
CA THR A 369 -0.06 -1.82 -0.61
C THR A 369 0.91 -2.51 0.35
N ASP A 370 0.94 -2.10 1.62
CA ASP A 370 1.96 -2.52 2.57
C ASP A 370 1.81 -3.98 3.02
N PHE A 371 0.67 -4.40 3.57
CA PHE A 371 0.51 -5.75 4.13
C PHE A 371 -0.28 -6.71 3.23
N LEU A 372 0.17 -7.97 3.20
CA LEU A 372 -0.54 -9.10 2.62
C LEU A 372 -0.81 -10.13 3.73
N VAL A 373 -2.06 -10.18 4.22
CA VAL A 373 -2.48 -11.10 5.29
C VAL A 373 -3.35 -12.23 4.74
N VAL A 374 -3.15 -13.46 5.22
CA VAL A 374 -4.00 -14.63 4.94
C VAL A 374 -4.62 -15.13 6.24
N GLY A 375 -5.92 -15.43 6.23
CA GLY A 375 -6.65 -15.91 7.41
C GLY A 375 -6.30 -17.35 7.79
N GLU A 376 -6.36 -17.65 9.10
CA GLU A 376 -6.07 -18.99 9.61
C GLU A 376 -7.24 -19.97 9.44
N ASN A 377 -6.98 -21.26 9.62
CA ASN A 377 -8.01 -22.32 9.65
C ASN A 377 -8.93 -22.41 8.41
N GLN A 378 -8.45 -21.94 7.24
CA GLN A 378 -9.21 -21.79 5.98
C GLN A 378 -10.33 -20.74 6.04
N GLN A 379 -10.37 -19.89 7.06
CA GLN A 379 -11.26 -18.74 7.15
C GLN A 379 -10.67 -17.53 6.42
N THR A 380 -11.52 -16.57 6.06
CA THR A 380 -11.09 -15.26 5.53
C THR A 380 -10.71 -14.34 6.70
N PHE A 381 -9.66 -13.52 6.54
CA PHE A 381 -9.23 -12.61 7.61
C PHE A 381 -10.15 -11.39 7.73
N ASP A 382 -10.71 -10.91 6.61
CA ASP A 382 -11.71 -9.85 6.53
C ASP A 382 -13.01 -10.29 5.82
N LEU A 383 -14.09 -9.57 6.13
CA LEU A 383 -15.34 -9.51 5.38
C LEU A 383 -15.66 -8.06 4.97
N GLU A 384 -16.55 -7.89 4.00
CA GLU A 384 -17.07 -6.58 3.57
C GLU A 384 -17.65 -5.78 4.76
N GLY A 385 -17.17 -4.55 4.96
CA GLY A 385 -17.47 -3.73 6.15
C GLY A 385 -16.45 -3.83 7.29
N ASP A 386 -15.48 -4.75 7.22
CA ASP A 386 -14.30 -4.73 8.12
C ASP A 386 -13.25 -3.68 7.69
N SER A 387 -13.43 -3.00 6.54
CA SER A 387 -12.65 -1.83 6.13
C SER A 387 -12.49 -0.84 7.29
N GLY A 388 -11.25 -0.43 7.56
CA GLY A 388 -10.90 0.45 8.68
C GLY A 388 -10.46 -0.28 9.95
N SER A 389 -10.64 -1.60 10.06
CA SER A 389 -10.12 -2.38 11.19
C SER A 389 -8.59 -2.31 11.28
N LEU A 390 -8.04 -2.29 12.50
CA LEU A 390 -6.59 -2.40 12.70
C LEU A 390 -6.09 -3.83 12.46
N ILE A 391 -4.95 -3.95 11.79
CA ILE A 391 -4.13 -5.15 11.75
C ILE A 391 -3.17 -5.08 12.94
N ILE A 392 -3.35 -5.97 13.91
CA ILE A 392 -2.65 -5.96 15.20
C ILE A 392 -1.72 -7.16 15.28
N LEU A 393 -0.41 -6.91 15.39
CA LEU A 393 0.59 -7.95 15.63
C LEU A 393 0.38 -8.54 17.03
N THR A 394 0.30 -9.86 17.12
CA THR A 394 0.24 -10.54 18.42
C THR A 394 1.59 -10.38 19.14
N GLY A 395 1.55 -9.91 20.39
CA GLY A 395 2.74 -9.80 21.24
C GLY A 395 3.34 -11.18 21.56
N GLN A 396 4.64 -11.23 21.84
CA GLN A 396 5.31 -12.44 22.35
C GLN A 396 5.59 -12.30 23.83
N ASP A 397 5.62 -13.44 24.55
CA ASP A 397 6.17 -13.56 25.90
C ASP A 397 5.67 -12.55 26.96
N GLY A 398 4.45 -12.02 26.77
CA GLY A 398 3.79 -11.05 27.65
C GLY A 398 3.79 -9.59 27.14
N GLU A 399 4.37 -9.31 25.98
CA GLU A 399 4.21 -8.02 25.30
C GLU A 399 2.74 -7.74 24.96
N LYS A 400 2.34 -6.46 25.00
CA LYS A 400 1.02 -6.05 24.50
C LYS A 400 0.92 -6.27 22.99
N PRO A 401 -0.25 -6.66 22.43
CA PRO A 401 -0.46 -6.64 20.98
C PRO A 401 -0.27 -5.22 20.42
N GLN A 402 0.43 -5.08 19.30
CA GLN A 402 0.77 -3.77 18.72
C GLN A 402 0.14 -3.60 17.33
N PRO A 403 -0.57 -2.49 17.05
CA PRO A 403 -1.09 -2.25 15.71
C PRO A 403 0.05 -1.92 14.74
N ILE A 404 0.02 -2.55 13.56
CA ILE A 404 0.98 -2.35 12.46
C ILE A 404 0.35 -1.72 11.23
N GLY A 405 -0.96 -1.91 11.04
CA GLY A 405 -1.65 -1.47 9.83
C GLY A 405 -3.14 -1.24 10.01
N ILE A 406 -3.76 -0.74 8.94
CA ILE A 406 -5.22 -0.65 8.79
C ILE A 406 -5.64 -1.44 7.55
N ILE A 407 -6.73 -2.21 7.65
CA ILE A 407 -7.33 -2.90 6.50
C ILE A 407 -7.95 -1.86 5.58
N TRP A 408 -7.75 -2.00 4.26
CA TRP A 408 -8.46 -1.20 3.24
C TRP A 408 -9.16 -2.05 2.15
N GLY A 409 -8.93 -3.36 2.10
CA GLY A 409 -9.76 -4.27 1.29
C GLY A 409 -9.14 -5.65 1.01
N GLY A 410 -10.01 -6.65 0.83
CA GLY A 410 -9.65 -8.01 0.43
C GLY A 410 -10.00 -8.35 -1.02
N THR A 411 -9.47 -9.46 -1.55
CA THR A 411 -9.56 -9.76 -3.01
C THR A 411 -10.74 -10.60 -3.47
N ALA A 412 -11.92 -10.45 -2.82
CA ALA A 412 -13.17 -11.04 -3.30
C ALA A 412 -13.41 -10.76 -4.81
N ASN A 413 -13.02 -9.56 -5.27
CA ASN A 413 -13.21 -9.07 -6.63
C ASN A 413 -11.91 -9.04 -7.48
N ARG A 414 -10.78 -9.56 -6.98
CA ARG A 414 -9.47 -9.54 -7.69
C ARG A 414 -8.73 -10.90 -7.76
N GLY A 415 -9.33 -11.96 -7.23
CA GLY A 415 -8.81 -13.33 -7.31
C GLY A 415 -8.09 -13.81 -6.05
N ARG A 416 -7.97 -15.13 -5.93
CA ARG A 416 -7.58 -15.84 -4.68
C ARG A 416 -6.27 -16.64 -4.83
N LEU A 417 -5.49 -16.79 -3.76
CA LEU A 417 -4.15 -17.39 -3.79
C LEU A 417 -4.18 -18.93 -3.82
N LYS A 418 -3.57 -19.57 -4.83
CA LYS A 418 -3.44 -21.04 -4.87
C LYS A 418 -2.14 -21.48 -4.17
N LEU A 419 -2.21 -21.57 -2.84
CA LEU A 419 -1.05 -21.95 -2.01
C LEU A 419 -0.90 -23.48 -1.86
N LYS A 420 -2.02 -24.21 -1.72
CA LYS A 420 -2.08 -25.64 -1.42
C LYS A 420 -2.61 -26.46 -2.60
N SER A 421 -2.03 -27.62 -2.86
CA SER A 421 -2.54 -28.56 -3.89
C SER A 421 -3.67 -29.41 -3.30
N GLY A 422 -4.78 -29.57 -4.03
CA GLY A 422 -5.95 -30.32 -3.58
C GLY A 422 -6.86 -29.58 -2.59
N GLN A 423 -6.59 -28.30 -2.29
CA GLN A 423 -7.49 -27.41 -1.54
C GLN A 423 -7.96 -26.25 -2.40
N GLY A 424 -8.98 -25.53 -1.94
CA GLY A 424 -9.45 -24.30 -2.58
C GLY A 424 -8.41 -23.17 -2.48
N PRO A 425 -8.50 -22.13 -3.32
CA PRO A 425 -7.62 -20.97 -3.21
C PRO A 425 -7.98 -20.14 -1.97
N GLU A 426 -6.98 -19.55 -1.33
CA GLU A 426 -7.10 -18.82 -0.06
C GLU A 426 -7.37 -17.34 -0.33
N ASN A 427 -8.22 -16.71 0.50
CA ASN A 427 -8.45 -15.27 0.47
C ASN A 427 -7.24 -14.54 1.05
N TRP A 428 -7.06 -13.28 0.68
CA TRP A 428 -6.08 -12.40 1.33
C TRP A 428 -6.56 -10.96 1.42
N THR A 429 -6.02 -10.27 2.42
CA THR A 429 -6.40 -8.92 2.84
C THR A 429 -5.23 -7.97 2.60
N SER A 430 -5.54 -6.79 2.05
CA SER A 430 -4.59 -5.69 1.85
C SER A 430 -4.64 -4.74 3.04
N GLY A 431 -3.46 -4.38 3.55
CA GLY A 431 -3.32 -3.34 4.59
C GLY A 431 -2.37 -2.21 4.20
N VAL A 432 -2.57 -1.05 4.82
CA VAL A 432 -1.67 0.12 4.77
C VAL A 432 -0.86 0.19 6.07
N ASP A 433 0.41 0.61 6.02
CA ASP A 433 1.25 0.90 7.20
C ASP A 433 0.60 1.99 8.07
N LEU A 434 0.27 1.64 9.33
CA LEU A 434 -0.45 2.53 10.22
C LEU A 434 0.42 3.70 10.69
N GLY A 435 1.70 3.49 10.94
CA GLY A 435 2.59 4.56 11.43
C GLY A 435 2.74 5.65 10.38
N ARG A 436 3.01 5.23 9.13
CA ARG A 436 3.14 6.14 7.99
C ARG A 436 1.82 6.85 7.64
N LEU A 437 0.68 6.15 7.78
CA LEU A 437 -0.64 6.75 7.56
C LEU A 437 -1.02 7.76 8.64
N LEU A 438 -0.69 7.48 9.91
CA LEU A 438 -0.87 8.42 11.01
C LEU A 438 0.01 9.66 10.82
N ASP A 439 1.28 9.50 10.43
CA ASP A 439 2.16 10.65 10.15
C ASP A 439 1.67 11.49 8.96
N LEU A 440 1.19 10.85 7.87
CA LEU A 440 0.59 11.52 6.72
C LEU A 440 -0.71 12.29 7.06
N LEU A 441 -1.44 11.83 8.08
CA LEU A 441 -2.64 12.50 8.62
C LEU A 441 -2.32 13.36 9.86
N GLU A 442 -1.05 13.55 10.23
CA GLU A 442 -0.60 14.30 11.42
C GLU A 442 -1.31 13.84 12.72
N LEU A 443 -1.41 12.53 12.94
CA LEU A 443 -2.13 11.90 14.05
C LEU A 443 -1.18 11.15 15.01
N ASP A 444 -1.59 11.06 16.27
CA ASP A 444 -1.04 10.17 17.28
C ASP A 444 -2.10 9.16 17.76
N LEU A 445 -1.70 7.90 17.98
CA LEU A 445 -2.59 6.86 18.49
C LEU A 445 -2.85 7.03 20.00
N ILE A 446 -4.10 6.97 20.43
CA ILE A 446 -4.45 6.94 21.86
C ILE A 446 -4.71 5.50 22.30
N THR A 447 -3.79 4.93 23.09
CA THR A 447 -3.84 3.53 23.55
C THR A 447 -4.43 3.33 24.95
N THR A 448 -4.59 4.40 25.73
CA THR A 448 -5.02 4.34 27.15
C THR A 448 -6.11 5.36 27.49
N SER A 449 -6.92 5.05 28.50
CA SER A 449 -7.95 5.94 29.03
C SER A 449 -7.37 7.23 29.63
N GLU A 450 -6.18 7.13 30.25
CA GLU A 450 -5.45 8.28 30.79
C GLU A 450 -4.96 9.19 29.66
N GLY A 451 -4.50 8.63 28.54
CA GLY A 451 -4.12 9.37 27.34
C GLY A 451 -5.32 10.05 26.67
N LEU A 452 -6.47 9.39 26.64
CA LEU A 452 -7.73 9.96 26.14
C LEU A 452 -8.17 11.16 26.99
N GLN A 453 -8.19 11.00 28.32
CA GLN A 453 -8.53 12.08 29.25
C GLN A 453 -7.57 13.26 29.11
N ALA A 454 -6.26 13.02 29.03
CA ALA A 454 -5.26 14.07 28.85
C ALA A 454 -5.45 14.85 27.54
N ALA A 455 -5.71 14.16 26.42
CA ALA A 455 -5.97 14.80 25.13
C ALA A 455 -7.29 15.61 25.13
N LEU A 456 -8.34 15.12 25.80
CA LEU A 456 -9.59 15.85 25.97
C LEU A 456 -9.42 17.11 26.83
N ASP A 457 -8.58 17.07 27.88
CA ASP A 457 -8.31 18.22 28.73
C ASP A 457 -7.39 19.26 28.06
N GLU A 458 -6.42 18.82 27.25
CA GLU A 458 -5.61 19.70 26.39
C GLU A 458 -6.50 20.46 25.39
N GLN A 459 -7.41 19.76 24.71
CA GLN A 459 -8.38 20.38 23.80
C GLN A 459 -9.26 21.43 24.50
N LYS A 460 -9.73 21.17 25.73
CA LYS A 460 -10.50 22.15 26.53
C LYS A 460 -9.67 23.41 26.84
N ILE A 461 -8.39 23.25 27.17
CA ILE A 461 -7.48 24.37 27.45
C ILE A 461 -7.26 25.22 26.19
N ILE A 462 -7.03 24.58 25.04
CA ILE A 462 -6.84 25.26 23.75
C ILE A 462 -8.10 26.05 23.36
N LEU A 463 -9.28 25.44 23.45
CA LEU A 463 -10.56 26.10 23.16
C LEU A 463 -10.84 27.28 24.11
N ALA A 464 -10.55 27.12 25.41
CA ALA A 464 -10.70 28.20 26.39
C ALA A 464 -9.74 29.37 26.11
N ALA A 465 -8.49 29.09 25.72
CA ALA A 465 -7.52 30.11 25.34
C ALA A 465 -7.94 30.85 24.06
N ALA A 466 -8.42 30.14 23.04
CA ALA A 466 -8.93 30.74 21.80
C ALA A 466 -10.15 31.65 22.07
N ALA A 467 -11.10 31.20 22.90
CA ALA A 467 -12.24 32.00 23.32
C ALA A 467 -11.84 33.26 24.11
N ALA A 468 -10.84 33.16 24.99
CA ALA A 468 -10.31 34.30 25.73
C ALA A 468 -9.63 35.34 24.80
N VAL A 469 -8.91 34.90 23.77
CA VAL A 469 -8.32 35.79 22.75
C VAL A 469 -9.41 36.49 21.93
N ALA A 470 -10.42 35.75 21.48
CA ALA A 470 -11.56 36.33 20.76
C ALA A 470 -12.30 37.38 21.60
N ASN A 471 -12.63 37.07 22.86
CA ASN A 471 -13.32 37.98 23.76
C ASN A 471 -12.49 39.23 24.14
N ASN A 472 -11.16 39.15 24.12
CA ASN A 472 -10.29 40.32 24.35
C ASN A 472 -10.14 41.19 23.09
N SER A 473 -10.29 40.62 21.88
CA SER A 473 -10.22 41.39 20.62
C SER A 473 -11.40 42.32 20.36
N THR A 474 -12.56 42.09 20.99
CA THR A 474 -13.78 42.89 20.81
C THR A 474 -13.88 44.09 21.77
N ALA A 475 -12.83 44.37 22.55
CA ALA A 475 -12.85 45.37 23.62
C ALA A 475 -12.44 46.81 23.18
N THR A 476 -12.06 47.04 21.91
CA THR A 476 -11.45 48.32 21.48
C THR A 476 -11.94 48.89 20.14
N GLU A 477 -13.25 48.93 19.88
CA GLU A 477 -13.82 49.90 18.91
C GLU A 477 -15.03 50.65 19.47
N SER A 478 -14.77 51.84 20.03
CA SER A 478 -15.80 52.83 20.35
C SER A 478 -15.83 53.95 19.29
N SER A 479 -16.85 53.92 18.43
CA SER A 479 -17.26 55.03 17.54
C SER A 479 -17.59 56.32 18.32
N PRO A 480 -17.75 57.52 17.68
CA PRO A 480 -17.96 57.77 16.23
C PRO A 480 -17.18 58.96 15.61
N VAL A 481 -17.32 59.14 14.29
CA VAL A 481 -17.64 60.42 13.58
C VAL A 481 -18.17 60.06 12.18
N ALA A 482 -18.97 60.92 11.54
CA ALA A 482 -19.72 60.57 10.32
C ALA A 482 -19.45 61.47 9.09
N GLY A 483 -19.40 60.82 7.92
CA GLY A 483 -19.60 61.41 6.58
C GLY A 483 -18.35 61.88 5.83
N PRO A 484 -18.46 62.17 4.51
CA PRO A 484 -19.57 61.89 3.59
C PRO A 484 -19.28 60.74 2.61
N GLN A 485 -20.23 60.40 1.72
CA GLN A 485 -19.98 59.53 0.56
C GLN A 485 -19.30 60.32 -0.57
N GLU A 486 -18.30 59.72 -1.21
CA GLU A 486 -18.03 59.90 -2.64
C GLU A 486 -17.83 58.53 -3.29
N ASN A 487 -18.26 58.38 -4.55
CA ASN A 487 -18.00 57.19 -5.34
C ASN A 487 -16.67 57.38 -6.09
N ASP A 488 -15.81 56.37 -6.08
CA ASP A 488 -15.10 56.05 -7.32
C ASP A 488 -14.72 54.57 -7.42
N LYS A 489 -14.54 54.09 -8.65
CA LYS A 489 -14.09 52.72 -8.95
C LYS A 489 -12.61 52.73 -9.33
N ILE A 490 -11.85 51.73 -8.89
CA ILE A 490 -10.68 51.20 -9.63
C ILE A 490 -10.34 49.79 -9.14
N ASP A 491 -10.07 48.89 -10.07
CA ASP A 491 -9.69 47.49 -9.82
C ASP A 491 -8.22 47.31 -9.38
N LYS A 492 -7.89 46.07 -8.97
CA LYS A 492 -6.57 45.38 -8.85
C LYS A 492 -6.23 44.95 -7.41
N ILE A 493 -5.63 43.79 -7.14
CA ILE A 493 -5.30 42.59 -7.97
C ILE A 493 -5.40 41.37 -7.04
N TYR A 494 -5.84 40.22 -7.56
CA TYR A 494 -5.52 38.90 -7.02
C TYR A 494 -5.12 38.02 -8.20
N GLU A 495 -3.97 37.34 -8.12
CA GLU A 495 -3.50 36.41 -9.15
C GLU A 495 -4.00 34.99 -8.85
N PRO A 496 -4.76 34.35 -9.76
CA PRO A 496 -5.00 32.91 -9.70
C PRO A 496 -3.85 32.15 -10.35
N LEU A 497 -3.37 31.08 -9.72
CA LEU A 497 -2.41 30.15 -10.33
C LEU A 497 -3.08 29.46 -11.54
N GLY A 498 -2.49 29.64 -12.72
CA GLY A 498 -3.15 29.33 -13.99
C GLY A 498 -3.27 27.84 -14.30
N ILE A 499 -4.51 27.33 -14.33
CA ILE A 499 -4.86 26.05 -14.97
C ILE A 499 -5.73 26.38 -16.19
N ASN A 500 -5.17 26.22 -17.39
CA ASN A 500 -5.89 26.47 -18.64
C ASN A 500 -6.83 25.30 -18.97
N ILE A 501 -8.13 25.49 -18.75
CA ILE A 501 -9.19 24.66 -19.32
C ILE A 501 -9.95 25.51 -20.34
N ILE A 502 -10.01 25.06 -21.59
CA ILE A 502 -10.79 25.72 -22.65
C ILE A 502 -12.23 25.22 -22.54
N PRO A 503 -13.22 26.07 -22.18
CA PRO A 503 -14.61 25.66 -22.12
C PRO A 503 -15.24 25.58 -23.52
N ARG A 504 -16.30 24.80 -23.64
CA ARG A 504 -17.21 24.84 -24.80
C ARG A 504 -18.64 24.55 -24.36
N ASP A 505 -19.51 25.53 -24.55
CA ASP A 505 -20.97 25.38 -24.39
C ASP A 505 -21.53 24.37 -25.40
N GLY A 506 -22.63 23.66 -25.15
CA GLY A 506 -23.50 23.66 -23.97
C GLY A 506 -24.97 23.52 -24.38
N SER A 507 -25.75 22.74 -23.63
CA SER A 507 -27.23 22.76 -23.67
C SER A 507 -27.78 21.97 -22.49
N ALA A 508 -28.81 22.52 -21.82
CA ALA A 508 -29.61 21.76 -20.85
C ALA A 508 -30.73 20.98 -21.56
N ILE A 509 -31.26 19.96 -20.88
CA ILE A 509 -32.69 19.61 -20.75
C ILE A 509 -32.81 18.65 -19.56
N SER A 510 -33.86 18.82 -18.76
CA SER A 510 -34.12 18.05 -17.53
C SER A 510 -35.27 17.05 -17.72
N THR A 511 -35.17 15.87 -17.09
CA THR A 511 -36.32 15.01 -16.75
C THR A 511 -35.96 14.11 -15.57
N ASP A 512 -36.87 14.00 -14.60
CA ASP A 512 -36.68 13.16 -13.40
C ASP A 512 -36.86 11.67 -13.68
N GLN A 513 -36.03 10.83 -13.05
CA GLN A 513 -36.43 9.71 -12.17
C GLN A 513 -35.15 9.11 -11.55
N PRO A 514 -35.21 8.51 -10.33
CA PRO A 514 -34.03 7.94 -9.68
C PRO A 514 -33.62 6.60 -10.30
N ASN A 515 -32.32 6.34 -10.38
CA ASN A 515 -31.78 5.04 -10.79
C ASN A 515 -30.60 4.65 -9.90
N GLU A 516 -30.61 3.43 -9.38
CA GLU A 516 -29.55 2.89 -8.53
C GLU A 516 -28.30 2.59 -9.38
N ASN A 517 -27.15 3.11 -8.98
CA ASN A 517 -25.86 2.87 -9.67
C ASN A 517 -24.87 2.14 -8.74
N MET A 518 -24.97 0.81 -8.69
CA MET A 518 -23.77 0.00 -8.44
C MET A 518 -22.91 0.01 -9.71
N GLU A 519 -21.63 0.35 -9.63
CA GLU A 519 -20.70 0.23 -10.77
C GLU A 519 -20.31 -1.23 -11.06
N GLU A 520 -21.24 -2.02 -11.61
CA GLU A 520 -20.93 -3.32 -12.23
C GLU A 520 -20.68 -3.16 -13.75
N LEU A 521 -19.46 -2.73 -14.12
CA LEU A 521 -19.07 -2.56 -15.53
C LEU A 521 -18.53 -3.85 -16.16
N ASN A 522 -19.44 -4.79 -16.44
CA ASN A 522 -19.15 -6.00 -17.22
C ASN A 522 -19.42 -5.76 -18.72
N LEU A 523 -18.39 -5.42 -19.51
CA LEU A 523 -18.51 -5.20 -20.96
C LEU A 523 -17.41 -5.88 -21.80
N MET A 524 -17.75 -6.18 -23.06
CA MET A 524 -17.05 -7.15 -23.90
C MET A 524 -15.72 -6.69 -24.53
N SER A 525 -14.85 -7.68 -24.77
CA SER A 525 -13.59 -7.55 -25.51
C SER A 525 -13.79 -7.14 -26.98
N PRO A 526 -12.94 -6.25 -27.54
CA PRO A 526 -12.72 -6.15 -28.97
C PRO A 526 -11.67 -7.17 -29.42
N MET A 527 -11.92 -7.86 -30.54
CA MET A 527 -10.88 -8.65 -31.21
C MET A 527 -9.83 -7.72 -31.83
N ARG A 528 -8.54 -8.05 -31.70
CA ARG A 528 -7.52 -7.49 -32.59
C ARG A 528 -7.40 -8.38 -33.83
N ASN A 529 -7.84 -7.85 -34.98
CA ASN A 529 -7.38 -8.35 -36.27
C ASN A 529 -5.86 -8.15 -36.37
N GLY A 530 -5.18 -9.07 -37.06
CA GLY A 530 -3.75 -8.95 -37.31
C GLY A 530 -3.45 -8.10 -38.54
N GLU A 531 -2.26 -7.51 -38.57
CA GLU A 531 -1.55 -7.14 -39.80
C GLU A 531 -0.21 -7.88 -39.80
N GLU A 532 0.17 -8.42 -40.96
CA GLU A 532 1.30 -9.34 -41.10
C GLU A 532 2.61 -8.58 -41.34
N GLY A 533 3.57 -8.71 -40.42
CA GLY A 533 4.95 -8.25 -40.60
C GLY A 533 5.89 -9.42 -40.89
N ASN A 534 5.83 -9.97 -42.10
CA ASN A 534 6.66 -11.14 -42.46
C ASN A 534 8.13 -10.76 -42.67
N GLY A 535 9.06 -11.56 -42.16
CA GLY A 535 10.50 -11.32 -42.24
C GLY A 535 11.31 -12.54 -41.78
N ASP A 536 11.92 -13.24 -42.73
CA ASP A 536 12.54 -14.55 -42.51
C ASP A 536 13.73 -14.56 -41.54
N LEU A 537 13.77 -15.58 -40.68
CA LEU A 537 14.99 -16.07 -40.05
C LEU A 537 14.94 -17.61 -39.96
N ASN A 538 15.55 -18.26 -40.96
CA ASN A 538 15.59 -19.72 -41.08
C ASN A 538 16.75 -20.35 -40.29
N ASN A 539 16.56 -21.63 -39.96
CA ASN A 539 17.57 -22.62 -39.52
C ASN A 539 18.11 -22.54 -38.07
N LEU A 540 17.50 -23.36 -37.21
CA LEU A 540 18.08 -24.59 -36.62
C LEU A 540 19.61 -24.57 -36.32
N VAL A 541 20.07 -24.68 -35.06
CA VAL A 541 19.96 -25.80 -34.08
C VAL A 541 20.99 -26.91 -34.31
N ASP A 542 21.91 -27.02 -33.33
CA ASP A 542 22.58 -28.22 -32.79
C ASP A 542 23.69 -27.73 -31.83
N LEU A 543 24.15 -28.44 -30.79
CA LEU A 543 23.59 -29.53 -29.98
C LEU A 543 24.49 -29.64 -28.73
N GLU A 544 23.95 -29.85 -27.53
CA GLU A 544 24.62 -30.67 -26.49
C GLU A 544 23.70 -30.98 -25.29
N LEU A 545 24.01 -32.07 -24.59
CA LEU A 545 23.06 -32.78 -23.72
C LEU A 545 23.77 -33.43 -22.53
N GLU A 546 23.69 -32.83 -21.35
CA GLU A 546 24.09 -33.47 -20.09
C GLU A 546 22.93 -33.58 -19.10
N ASN A 547 22.95 -34.68 -18.33
CA ASN A 547 21.87 -35.08 -17.43
C ASN A 547 22.19 -34.69 -15.98
N SER A 548 21.16 -34.38 -15.19
CA SER A 548 21.21 -34.59 -13.74
C SER A 548 19.92 -35.30 -13.27
N PRO A 549 20.02 -36.29 -12.37
CA PRO A 549 18.87 -37.05 -11.91
C PRO A 549 18.20 -36.38 -10.70
N ASP A 550 16.88 -36.15 -10.81
CA ASP A 550 15.89 -36.40 -9.73
C ASP A 550 14.46 -36.07 -10.22
N GLY A 551 14.06 -36.76 -11.29
CA GLY A 551 12.71 -36.67 -11.87
C GLY A 551 11.80 -37.77 -11.35
N ILE A 552 11.22 -37.60 -10.15
CA ILE A 552 10.18 -38.54 -9.65
C ILE A 552 8.93 -38.42 -10.53
N SER A 553 8.77 -39.36 -11.46
CA SER A 553 7.67 -39.40 -12.42
C SER A 553 6.40 -39.98 -11.81
N ILE A 554 5.43 -39.13 -11.49
CA ILE A 554 4.05 -39.56 -11.17
C ILE A 554 3.18 -39.29 -12.39
N ALA A 555 2.86 -40.36 -13.13
CA ALA A 555 1.89 -40.32 -14.22
C ALA A 555 0.48 -40.56 -13.67
N LEU A 556 -0.45 -39.66 -13.97
CA LEU A 556 -1.88 -39.90 -13.80
C LEU A 556 -2.51 -40.04 -15.20
N ASN A 557 -2.99 -41.23 -15.51
CA ASN A 557 -3.78 -41.46 -16.72
C ASN A 557 -5.11 -40.72 -16.61
N LEU A 558 -5.42 -39.90 -17.61
CA LEU A 558 -6.76 -39.35 -17.77
C LEU A 558 -7.67 -40.44 -18.33
N GLY A 559 -8.70 -40.83 -17.57
CA GLY A 559 -9.79 -41.66 -18.06
C GLY A 559 -10.58 -40.95 -19.17
N GLU A 560 -11.20 -41.74 -20.04
CA GLU A 560 -11.92 -41.23 -21.21
C GLU A 560 -13.21 -40.48 -20.83
N ARG A 561 -13.72 -39.65 -21.75
CA ARG A 561 -14.93 -38.84 -21.54
C ARG A 561 -16.19 -39.67 -21.70
N GLU A 562 -17.06 -39.65 -20.69
CA GLU A 562 -18.47 -40.00 -20.90
C GLU A 562 -19.19 -38.96 -21.78
N PRO A 563 -20.14 -39.37 -22.64
CA PRO A 563 -20.87 -38.48 -23.54
C PRO A 563 -22.02 -37.73 -22.84
N LYS A 564 -22.38 -36.56 -23.40
CA LYS A 564 -23.48 -35.70 -22.93
C LYS A 564 -24.83 -36.43 -23.00
N ARG A 565 -25.63 -36.39 -21.93
CA ARG A 565 -27.07 -36.68 -22.03
C ARG A 565 -27.81 -35.50 -22.64
N LEU A 566 -28.68 -35.79 -23.61
CA LEU A 566 -29.69 -34.84 -24.10
C LEU A 566 -30.83 -34.70 -23.07
N ARG A 567 -31.49 -33.53 -23.07
CA ARG A 567 -32.83 -33.40 -22.51
C ARG A 567 -33.86 -33.93 -23.51
N THR A 568 -34.94 -34.49 -22.99
CA THR A 568 -36.17 -34.79 -23.75
C THR A 568 -37.33 -34.25 -22.93
N ASP A 569 -38.16 -33.41 -23.54
CA ASP A 569 -39.34 -32.83 -22.89
C ASP A 569 -40.49 -33.84 -22.84
N SER A 570 -41.36 -33.70 -21.83
CA SER A 570 -42.68 -34.33 -21.81
C SER A 570 -43.61 -33.56 -20.87
N ASP A 571 -44.62 -32.89 -21.43
CA ASP A 571 -45.74 -32.35 -20.66
C ASP A 571 -46.53 -33.47 -19.97
N SER A 572 -46.96 -33.23 -18.73
CA SER A 572 -48.38 -33.30 -18.33
C SER A 572 -48.56 -33.13 -16.81
N THR A 573 -49.44 -32.21 -16.41
CA THR A 573 -50.15 -32.32 -15.13
C THR A 573 -51.29 -33.35 -15.27
N PRO A 574 -51.73 -33.94 -14.16
CA PRO A 574 -53.05 -33.51 -13.69
C PRO A 574 -53.14 -33.28 -12.16
N ASP A 575 -54.33 -32.87 -11.76
CA ASP A 575 -54.75 -32.35 -10.46
C ASP A 575 -54.95 -33.38 -9.32
N ILE A 576 -55.00 -32.85 -8.09
CA ILE A 576 -55.84 -33.26 -6.94
C ILE A 576 -55.69 -34.71 -6.41
N ASP A 577 -55.22 -34.84 -5.15
CA ASP A 577 -56.18 -35.13 -4.06
C ASP A 577 -55.69 -34.60 -2.68
N LEU A 578 -56.61 -34.56 -1.73
CA LEU A 578 -56.48 -34.02 -0.36
C LEU A 578 -56.38 -35.14 0.70
N GLN A 579 -56.10 -34.72 1.93
CA GLN A 579 -55.89 -35.55 3.13
C GLN A 579 -54.48 -36.21 3.18
N LYS A 580 -53.77 -36.20 4.31
CA LYS A 580 -54.26 -36.07 5.69
C LYS A 580 -53.26 -35.39 6.61
#